data_AF-A0A2E6WDE3-F1
#
_entry.id   AF-A0A2E6WDE3-F1
#
_cell.length_a   1.000
_cell.length_b   1.000
_cell.length_c   1.000
_cell.angle_alpha   90.00
_cell.angle_beta   90.00
_cell.angle_gamma   90.00
#
_symmetry.space_group_name_H-M   'P 1'
#
loop_
_entity.id
_entity.type
_entity.pdbx_description
1 polymer ?
#
loop_
_entity_poly.entity_id
_entity_poly.type
_entity_poly.pdbx_seq_one_letter_code
_entity_poly.pdbx_strand_id
1 'polypeptide(L)' 'MSLRQFSQLHTNLVNVLLNDRPVRASTQSVLWSLESKERVWENRSKYLADAEKEAARQAYDQALIIYETILLQA' A
#
# COMPACT_ATOMS: atom_id res chain seq x y z
N MET A 1 -1.33 -13.25 -23.39
CA MET A 1 -0.17 -13.73 -22.61
C MET A 1 -0.28 -13.12 -21.21
N SER A 2 -0.67 -13.88 -20.19
CA SER A 2 -0.79 -13.38 -18.81
C SER A 2 0.30 -14.02 -17.94
N LEU A 3 1.18 -13.19 -17.39
CA LEU A 3 2.15 -13.61 -16.38
C LEU A 3 1.37 -13.86 -15.07
N ARG A 4 1.31 -15.10 -14.58
CA ARG A 4 0.80 -15.39 -13.23
C ARG A 4 1.93 -15.09 -12.24
N GLN A 5 1.71 -14.12 -11.39
CA GLN A 5 2.61 -13.75 -10.30
C GLN A 5 2.83 -14.96 -9.38
N PHE A 6 4.09 -15.42 -9.23
CA PHE A 6 4.43 -16.55 -8.35
C PHE A 6 4.29 -16.16 -6.88
N SER A 7 3.81 -17.08 -6.04
CA SER A 7 3.71 -16.92 -4.57
C SER A 7 5.05 -16.68 -3.87
N GLN A 8 6.17 -16.87 -4.57
CA GLN A 8 7.51 -16.54 -4.10
C GLN A 8 7.88 -15.05 -4.24
N LEU A 9 7.03 -14.22 -4.86
CA LEU A 9 7.16 -12.76 -4.85
C LEU A 9 6.63 -12.17 -3.53
N HIS A 10 7.14 -12.65 -2.41
CA HIS A 10 7.06 -11.90 -1.17
C HIS A 10 8.07 -10.76 -1.28
N THR A 11 7.61 -9.53 -1.08
CA THR A 11 8.50 -8.39 -0.92
C THR A 11 9.34 -8.62 0.34
N ASN A 12 10.53 -9.20 0.20
CA ASN A 12 11.55 -9.08 1.24
C ASN A 12 11.79 -7.59 1.41
N LEU A 13 11.45 -7.05 2.58
CA LEU A 13 11.71 -5.67 2.93
C LEU A 13 13.23 -5.49 2.96
N VAL A 14 13.80 -5.08 1.83
CA VAL A 14 15.20 -4.71 1.74
C VAL A 14 15.31 -3.24 2.15
N ASN A 15 16.15 -2.96 3.14
CA ASN A 15 16.43 -1.59 3.53
C ASN A 15 17.41 -0.99 2.52
N VAL A 16 16.94 -0.05 1.71
CA VAL A 16 17.76 0.63 0.70
C VAL A 16 18.24 1.96 1.25
N LEU A 17 19.55 2.16 1.25
CA LEU A 17 20.20 3.43 1.57
C LEU A 17 20.63 4.12 0.28
N LEU A 18 20.35 5.41 0.14
CA LEU A 18 20.85 6.26 -0.94
C LEU A 18 21.77 7.33 -0.32
N ASN A 19 23.04 7.34 -0.68
CA ASN A 19 24.06 8.23 -0.09
C ASN A 19 24.11 8.15 1.45
N ASP A 20 24.14 6.93 2.00
CA ASP A 20 24.15 6.65 3.45
C ASP A 20 22.94 7.18 4.23
N ARG A 21 21.86 7.58 3.53
CA ARG A 21 20.59 7.99 4.13
C ARG A 21 19.51 6.99 3.77
N PRO A 22 18.58 6.68 4.69
CA PRO A 22 17.40 5.92 4.33
C PRO A 22 16.65 6.65 3.22
N VAL A 23 16.13 5.90 2.25
CA VAL A 23 15.21 6.47 1.26
C VAL A 23 14.01 7.03 2.03
N ARG A 24 13.97 8.35 2.21
CA ARG A 24 12.76 9.02 2.69
C ARG A 24 11.73 8.95 1.58
N ALA A 25 10.54 8.42 1.91
CA ALA A 25 9.40 8.56 1.02
C ALA A 25 9.15 10.06 0.83
N SER A 26 9.44 10.58 -0.37
CA SER A 26 9.05 11.94 -0.72
C SER A 26 7.54 12.05 -0.66
N THR A 27 7.01 13.26 -0.47
CA THR A 27 5.56 13.53 -0.51
C THR A 27 4.91 12.90 -1.75
N GLN A 28 5.58 12.98 -2.91
CA GLN A 28 5.14 12.35 -4.15
C GLN A 28 5.11 10.81 -4.09
N SER A 29 6.07 10.17 -3.42
CA SER A 29 6.07 8.71 -3.22
C SER A 29 4.95 8.24 -2.30
N VAL A 30 4.64 9.02 -1.26
CA VAL A 30 3.54 8.75 -0.34
C VAL A 30 2.19 8.90 -1.04
N LEU A 31 2.02 9.94 -1.86
CA LEU A 31 0.81 10.14 -2.70
C LEU A 31 0.61 8.99 -3.69
N TRP A 32 1.65 8.60 -4.42
CA TRP A 32 1.59 7.45 -5.33
C TRP A 32 1.16 6.17 -4.58
N SER A 33 1.67 5.99 -3.37
CA SER A 33 1.38 4.83 -2.54
C SER A 33 -0.04 4.83 -1.97
N LEU A 34 -0.66 5.99 -1.77
CA LEU A 34 -2.07 6.13 -1.41
C LEU A 34 -2.97 5.79 -2.59
N GLU A 35 -2.74 6.44 -3.74
CA GLU A 35 -3.53 6.22 -4.97
C GLU A 35 -3.49 4.75 -5.41
N SER A 36 -2.30 4.13 -5.35
CA SER A 36 -2.13 2.72 -5.69
C SER A 36 -2.97 1.81 -4.78
N LYS A 37 -3.05 2.12 -3.48
CA LYS A 37 -3.87 1.33 -2.57
C LYS A 37 -5.34 1.52 -2.90
N GLU A 38 -5.82 2.74 -3.14
CA GLU A 38 -7.24 2.99 -3.42
C GLU A 38 -7.69 2.19 -4.64
N ARG A 39 -6.86 2.18 -5.68
CA ARG A 39 -7.09 1.39 -6.89
C ARG A 39 -7.10 -0.12 -6.63
N VAL A 40 -6.27 -0.60 -5.71
CA VAL A 40 -6.30 -2.00 -5.27
C VAL A 40 -7.58 -2.30 -4.51
N TRP A 41 -8.03 -1.41 -3.62
CA TRP A 41 -9.29 -1.57 -2.89
C TRP A 41 -10.49 -1.63 -3.85
N GLU A 42 -10.60 -0.72 -4.80
CA GLU A 42 -11.68 -0.72 -5.79
C GLU A 42 -11.76 -2.02 -6.61
N ASN A 43 -10.60 -2.61 -6.93
CA ASN A 43 -10.55 -3.88 -7.64
C ASN A 43 -10.82 -5.09 -6.74
N ARG A 44 -10.18 -5.14 -5.56
CA ARG A 44 -10.18 -6.31 -4.69
C ARG A 44 -11.44 -6.43 -3.85
N SER A 45 -12.00 -5.31 -3.38
CA SER A 45 -13.22 -5.29 -2.57
C SER A 45 -14.40 -5.98 -3.24
N LYS A 46 -14.47 -5.97 -4.58
CA LYS A 46 -15.50 -6.67 -5.37
C LYS A 46 -15.49 -8.18 -5.19
N TYR A 47 -14.35 -8.75 -4.80
CA TYR A 47 -14.16 -10.20 -4.62
C TYR A 47 -14.22 -10.65 -3.16
N LEU A 48 -14.35 -9.72 -2.20
CA LEU A 48 -14.53 -10.07 -0.79
C LEU A 48 -15.97 -10.49 -0.53
N ALA A 49 -16.18 -11.42 0.40
CA ALA A 49 -17.52 -11.75 0.88
C ALA A 49 -18.10 -10.54 1.63
N ASP A 50 -19.42 -10.32 1.53
CA ASP A 50 -20.05 -9.14 2.14
C ASP A 50 -19.84 -9.07 3.65
N ALA A 51 -19.81 -10.23 4.33
CA ALA A 51 -19.52 -10.33 5.76
C ALA A 51 -18.09 -9.90 6.14
N GLU A 52 -17.14 -9.94 5.21
CA GLU A 52 -15.73 -9.62 5.45
C GLU A 52 -15.35 -8.21 4.96
N LYS A 53 -16.15 -7.61 4.07
CA LYS A 53 -15.86 -6.30 3.48
C LYS A 53 -15.70 -5.20 4.52
N GLU A 54 -16.54 -5.19 5.55
CA GLU A 54 -16.56 -4.12 6.54
C GLU A 54 -15.32 -4.18 7.44
N ALA A 55 -14.96 -5.37 7.93
CA ALA A 55 -13.72 -5.59 8.68
C ALA A 55 -12.48 -5.30 7.82
N ALA A 56 -12.47 -5.74 6.56
CA ALA A 56 -11.39 -5.44 5.63
C ALA A 56 -11.26 -3.94 5.35
N ARG A 57 -12.39 -3.22 5.26
CA ARG A 57 -12.40 -1.77 5.04
C ARG A 57 -11.79 -1.04 6.22
N GLN A 58 -12.16 -1.41 7.44
CA GLN A 58 -11.59 -0.82 8.66
C GLN A 58 -10.06 -1.01 8.72
N ALA A 59 -9.57 -2.23 8.46
CA ALA A 59 -8.13 -2.49 8.42
C ALA A 59 -7.42 -1.66 7.34
N TYR A 60 -8.07 -1.49 6.20
CA TYR A 60 -7.58 -0.70 5.09
C TYR A 60 -7.55 0.81 5.40
N ASP A 61 -8.59 1.34 6.04
CA ASP A 61 -8.66 2.74 6.49
C ASP A 61 -7.59 3.07 7.53
N GLN A 62 -7.30 2.15 8.47
CA GLN A 62 -6.19 2.31 9.41
C GLN A 62 -4.84 2.46 8.68
N ALA A 63 -4.64 1.72 7.60
CA ALA A 63 -3.44 1.88 6.79
C ALA A 63 -3.39 3.26 6.11
N LEU A 64 -4.50 3.79 5.60
CA LEU A 64 -4.55 5.11 4.97
C LEU A 64 -4.16 6.24 5.94
N ILE A 65 -4.65 6.20 7.18
CA ILE A 65 -4.35 7.19 8.23
C ILE A 65 -2.83 7.34 8.44
N ILE A 66 -2.07 6.25 8.36
CA ILE A 66 -0.60 6.29 8.49
C ILE A 66 0.02 7.10 7.36
N TYR A 67 -0.41 6.89 6.11
CA TYR A 67 0.12 7.62 4.96
C TYR A 67 -0.30 9.10 4.99
N GLU A 68 -1.53 9.40 5.41
CA GLU A 68 -1.99 10.79 5.65
C GLU A 68 -1.15 11.47 6.73
N THR A 69 -0.87 10.77 7.83
CA THR A 69 0.00 11.30 8.89
C THR A 69 1.41 11.60 8.37
N ILE A 70 1.97 10.72 7.53
CA ILE A 70 3.28 10.94 6.90
C ILE A 70 3.23 12.15 5.95
N LEU A 71 2.15 12.35 5.19
CA LEU A 71 1.97 13.52 4.33
C LEU A 71 1.90 14.83 5.12
N LEU A 72 1.26 14.82 6.29
CA LEU A 72 1.16 15.99 7.17
C LEU A 72 2.50 16.33 7.85
N GLN A 73 3.40 15.36 7.98
CA GLN A 73 4.72 15.51 8.60
C GLN A 73 5.86 15.79 7.60
N ALA A 74 5.57 15.73 6.29
CA ALA A 74 6.53 15.93 5.19
C ALA A 74 6.67 17.41 4.82
#